data_AF-A0A2R5EXE3-F1
#
_entry.id   AF-A0A2R5EXE3-F1
#
_cell.length_a   1.000
_cell.length_b   1.000
_cell.length_c   1.000
_cell.angle_alpha   90.00
_cell.angle_beta   90.00
_cell.angle_gamma   90.00
#
_symmetry.space_group_name_H-M   'P 1'
#
loop_
_entity.id
_entity.type
_entity.pdbx_description
1 polymer ?
#
loop_
_entity_poly.entity_id
_entity_poly.type
_entity_poly.pdbx_seq_one_letter_code
_entity_poly.pdbx_strand_id
1 'polypeptide(L)'
;MKYLNFGEEGVHHDLVNGLPVIKTEMTADKLNNLGIGAYYGILSSKSLEGELLRYPTEDLEWRKQVVKDIPLMYDQVKFNIPSASQFPDIKNMESEYFIKFITGDVDLDSGFDDFIGKWKKAGGEVLTKEVNEIYATNQK
;
A
#
# COMPACT_ATOMS: atom_id res chain seq x y z
N MET A 1 23.70 -13.93 8.62
CA MET A 1 22.82 -15.12 8.58
C MET A 1 21.90 -15.01 7.36
N LYS A 2 22.06 -15.87 6.36
CA LYS A 2 21.39 -15.76 5.05
C LYS A 2 19.87 -16.00 5.12
N TYR A 3 19.39 -16.86 6.03
CA TYR A 3 17.98 -17.27 6.13
C TYR A 3 17.27 -16.81 7.41
N LEU A 4 17.76 -15.74 8.06
CA LEU A 4 17.22 -15.26 9.35
C LEU A 4 15.69 -15.08 9.35
N ASN A 5 15.13 -14.61 8.23
CA ASN A 5 13.68 -14.38 8.06
C ASN A 5 12.83 -15.66 7.90
N PHE A 6 13.46 -16.84 7.89
CA PHE A 6 12.79 -18.14 7.78
C PHE A 6 12.96 -19.00 9.05
N GLY A 7 13.63 -18.47 10.08
CA GLY A 7 13.96 -19.21 11.29
C GLY A 7 15.08 -20.22 11.08
N GLU A 8 15.14 -21.22 11.96
CA GLU A 8 16.12 -22.32 11.90
C GLU A 8 15.75 -23.38 10.85
N GLU A 9 16.74 -23.82 10.07
CA GLU A 9 16.62 -24.89 9.08
C GLU A 9 16.31 -26.23 9.76
N GLY A 10 15.38 -27.01 9.20
CA GLY A 10 14.89 -28.27 9.77
C GLY A 10 13.87 -28.10 10.90
N VAL A 11 13.73 -26.90 11.47
CA VAL A 11 12.72 -26.61 12.51
C VAL A 11 11.56 -25.79 11.94
N HIS A 12 11.87 -24.69 11.25
CA HIS A 12 10.87 -23.74 10.74
C HIS A 12 10.76 -23.77 9.22
N HIS A 13 11.86 -24.07 8.53
CA HIS A 13 11.92 -24.19 7.08
C HIS A 13 12.83 -25.32 6.65
N ASP A 14 12.58 -25.86 5.46
CA ASP A 14 13.47 -26.81 4.79
C ASP A 14 14.02 -26.19 3.49
N LEU A 15 15.21 -26.62 3.08
CA LEU A 15 15.74 -26.28 1.77
C LEU A 15 15.22 -27.25 0.71
N VAL A 16 14.28 -26.79 -0.12
CA VAL A 16 13.78 -27.53 -1.27
C VAL A 16 14.35 -26.88 -2.52
N ASN A 17 15.14 -27.63 -3.30
CA ASN A 17 15.83 -27.12 -4.49
C ASN A 17 16.69 -25.87 -4.22
N GLY A 18 17.31 -25.80 -3.04
CA GLY A 18 18.15 -24.66 -2.62
C GLY A 18 17.37 -23.42 -2.17
N LEU A 19 16.03 -23.49 -2.09
CA LEU A 19 15.16 -22.42 -1.62
C LEU A 19 14.55 -22.75 -0.26
N PRO A 20 14.52 -21.79 0.69
CA PRO A 20 13.87 -21.97 1.98
C PRO A 20 12.34 -22.00 1.84
N VAL A 21 11.74 -23.15 2.16
CA VAL A 21 10.30 -23.37 2.20
C VAL A 21 9.85 -23.53 3.65
N ILE A 22 8.96 -22.66 4.12
CA ILE A 22 8.39 -22.76 5.46
C ILE A 22 7.57 -24.04 5.57
N LYS A 23 7.77 -24.79 6.66
CA LYS A 23 7.06 -26.04 6.92
C LYS A 23 5.57 -25.81 7.13
N THR A 24 4.74 -26.73 6.63
CA THR A 24 3.27 -26.60 6.65
C THR A 24 2.68 -26.51 8.06
N GLU A 25 3.34 -27.09 9.06
CA GLU A 25 2.97 -27.06 10.47
C GLU A 25 3.21 -25.71 11.16
N MET A 26 3.94 -24.80 10.51
CA MET A 26 4.18 -23.43 10.94
C MET A 26 3.06 -22.51 10.46
N THR A 27 2.04 -22.36 11.31
CA THR A 27 0.97 -21.37 11.09
C THR A 27 1.51 -19.95 11.23
N ALA A 28 0.81 -18.98 10.66
CA ALA A 28 1.15 -17.56 10.78
C ALA A 28 1.33 -17.12 12.24
N ASP A 29 0.44 -17.56 13.14
CA ASP A 29 0.53 -17.23 14.57
C ASP A 29 1.77 -17.81 15.25
N LYS A 30 2.18 -19.04 14.90
CA LYS A 30 3.41 -19.65 15.44
C LYS A 30 4.65 -18.89 14.98
N LEU A 31 4.70 -18.52 13.69
CA LEU A 31 5.80 -17.74 13.13
C LEU A 31 5.89 -16.36 13.79
N ASN A 32 4.74 -15.69 13.96
CA ASN A 32 4.66 -14.38 14.61
C ASN A 32 5.11 -14.43 16.08
N ASN A 33 4.68 -15.43 16.84
CA ASN A 33 5.09 -15.61 18.24
C ASN A 33 6.59 -15.89 18.39
N LEU A 34 7.23 -16.44 17.37
CA LEU A 34 8.67 -16.69 17.32
C LEU A 34 9.46 -15.50 16.74
N GLY A 35 8.79 -14.41 16.38
CA GLY A 35 9.42 -13.26 15.73
C GLY A 35 9.93 -13.57 14.32
N ILE A 36 9.53 -14.69 13.73
CA ILE A 36 9.90 -15.10 12.37
C ILE A 36 8.94 -14.42 11.40
N GLY A 37 9.48 -13.53 10.56
CA GLY A 37 8.70 -12.72 9.64
C GLY A 37 8.77 -11.23 9.99
N ALA A 38 7.77 -10.47 9.55
CA ALA A 38 7.74 -9.02 9.62
C ALA A 38 6.82 -8.53 10.77
N TYR A 39 7.29 -8.57 12.02
CA TYR A 39 6.46 -8.19 13.18
C TYR A 39 6.58 -6.71 13.59
N TYR A 40 7.56 -5.95 13.09
CA TYR A 40 7.64 -4.50 13.30
C TYR A 40 7.91 -3.75 12.00
N GLY A 41 6.95 -2.90 11.61
CA GLY A 41 6.85 -2.21 10.32
C GLY A 41 8.01 -1.31 9.90
N ILE A 42 9.01 -1.11 10.76
CA ILE A 42 10.23 -0.34 10.45
C ILE A 42 11.44 -1.22 10.11
N LEU A 43 11.40 -2.51 10.48
CA LEU A 43 12.43 -3.51 10.14
C LEU A 43 11.87 -4.62 9.24
N SER A 44 10.60 -4.51 8.82
CA SER A 44 9.92 -5.46 7.95
C SER A 44 10.31 -5.34 6.48
N SER A 45 11.03 -4.29 6.08
CA SER A 45 11.56 -4.18 4.73
C SER A 45 12.56 -5.32 4.53
N LYS A 46 12.15 -6.32 3.76
CA LYS A 46 13.06 -7.38 3.31
C LYS A 46 14.15 -6.68 2.52
N SER A 47 15.42 -6.94 2.86
CA SER A 47 16.50 -6.53 1.96
C SER A 47 16.26 -7.21 0.61
N LEU A 48 16.67 -6.57 -0.49
CA LEU A 48 16.53 -7.13 -1.83
C LEU A 48 17.11 -8.56 -1.84
N GLU A 49 18.26 -8.76 -1.22
CA GLU A 49 18.93 -10.05 -1.10
C GLU A 49 18.06 -11.08 -0.39
N GLY A 50 17.35 -10.69 0.68
CA GLY A 50 16.44 -11.58 1.41
C GLY A 50 15.16 -11.92 0.65
N GLU A 51 14.69 -11.03 -0.24
CA GLU A 51 13.57 -11.29 -1.14
C GLU A 51 13.96 -12.27 -2.26
N LEU A 52 15.15 -12.09 -2.84
CA LEU A 52 15.67 -12.95 -3.91
C LEU A 52 15.82 -14.41 -3.48
N LEU A 53 15.98 -14.69 -2.18
CA LEU A 53 16.03 -16.06 -1.66
C LEU A 53 14.72 -16.85 -1.82
N ARG A 54 13.61 -16.21 -2.18
CA ARG A 54 12.32 -16.87 -2.37
C ARG A 54 12.09 -17.36 -3.79
N TYR A 55 12.98 -16.98 -4.72
CA TYR A 55 12.81 -17.26 -6.13
C TYR A 55 13.93 -18.17 -6.64
N PRO A 56 13.61 -19.18 -7.46
CA PRO A 56 14.61 -19.93 -8.21
C PRO A 56 15.55 -19.00 -9.00
N THR A 57 16.81 -19.40 -9.18
CA THR A 57 17.78 -18.60 -9.94
C THR A 57 17.33 -18.39 -11.39
N GLU A 58 16.67 -19.37 -11.99
CA GLU A 58 16.09 -19.27 -13.34
C GLU A 58 15.03 -18.17 -13.45
N ASP A 59 14.13 -18.04 -12.46
CA ASP A 59 13.11 -16.99 -12.44
C ASP A 59 13.73 -15.60 -12.28
N LEU A 60 14.82 -15.49 -11.52
CA LEU A 60 15.55 -14.23 -11.35
C LEU A 60 16.25 -13.81 -12.65
N GLU A 61 16.85 -14.75 -13.37
CA GLU A 61 17.47 -14.47 -14.67
C GLU A 61 16.43 -14.15 -15.75
N TRP A 62 15.31 -14.88 -15.78
CA TRP A 62 14.17 -14.56 -16.63
C TRP A 62 13.64 -13.15 -16.33
N ARG A 63 13.40 -12.82 -15.06
CA ARG A 63 12.97 -11.49 -14.63
C ARG A 63 13.91 -10.41 -15.13
N LYS A 64 15.24 -10.58 -14.99
CA LYS A 64 16.24 -9.63 -15.52
C LYS A 64 16.11 -9.43 -17.02
N GLN A 65 15.80 -10.47 -17.79
CA GLN A 65 15.60 -10.38 -19.24
C GLN A 65 14.32 -9.64 -19.60
N VAL A 66 13.19 -9.97 -18.96
CA VAL A 66 11.89 -9.35 -19.30
C VAL A 66 11.78 -7.91 -18.81
N VAL A 67 12.40 -7.55 -17.68
CA VAL A 67 12.32 -6.18 -17.14
C VAL A 67 13.35 -5.22 -17.73
N LYS A 68 14.34 -5.71 -18.49
CA LYS A 68 15.48 -4.92 -18.99
C LYS A 68 15.07 -3.65 -19.72
N ASP A 69 14.01 -3.75 -20.53
CA ASP A 69 13.54 -2.67 -21.40
C ASP A 69 12.14 -2.17 -21.02
N ILE A 70 11.60 -2.60 -19.86
CA ILE A 70 10.34 -2.09 -19.34
C ILE A 70 10.65 -0.82 -18.54
N PRO A 71 10.19 0.37 -18.99
CA PRO A 71 10.33 1.56 -18.17
C PRO A 71 9.59 1.33 -16.85
N LEU A 72 10.31 1.41 -15.74
CA LEU A 72 9.69 1.41 -14.42
C LEU A 72 8.76 2.62 -14.36
N MET A 73 7.45 2.37 -14.35
CA MET A 73 6.46 3.40 -14.07
C MET A 73 6.51 3.68 -12.58
N TYR A 74 7.13 4.79 -12.22
CA TYR A 74 6.97 5.37 -10.89
C TYR A 74 5.85 6.39 -10.96
N ASP A 75 5.02 6.43 -9.92
CA ASP A 75 4.12 7.55 -9.73
C ASP A 75 4.98 8.82 -9.60
N GLN A 76 4.98 9.64 -10.65
CA GLN A 76 5.74 10.90 -10.68
C GLN A 76 5.15 11.91 -9.70
N VAL A 77 3.91 11.71 -9.23
CA VAL A 77 3.19 12.65 -8.40
C VAL A 77 2.92 12.04 -7.04
N LYS A 78 3.91 12.14 -6.13
CA LYS A 78 3.66 11.90 -4.71
C LYS A 78 2.75 13.00 -4.17
N PHE A 79 1.44 12.80 -4.21
CA PHE A 79 0.46 13.71 -3.61
C PHE A 79 0.53 13.64 -2.08
N ASN A 80 1.37 14.48 -1.49
CA ASN A 80 1.22 14.83 -0.08
C ASN A 80 0.38 16.10 -0.01
N ILE A 81 -0.77 16.04 0.66
CA ILE A 81 -1.68 17.17 0.87
C ILE A 81 -1.62 17.55 2.36
N PRO A 82 -0.62 18.37 2.79
CA PRO A 82 -0.45 18.75 4.20
C PRO A 82 -1.73 19.23 4.89
N SER A 83 -2.57 20.02 4.18
CA SER A 83 -3.78 20.57 4.80
C SER A 83 -4.87 19.52 5.06
N ALA A 84 -4.80 18.33 4.47
CA ALA A 84 -5.79 17.25 4.69
C ALA A 84 -5.93 16.87 6.16
N SER A 85 -4.84 16.92 6.93
CA SER A 85 -4.86 16.63 8.37
C SER A 85 -5.67 17.64 9.19
N GLN A 86 -5.94 18.82 8.65
CA GLN A 86 -6.72 19.88 9.30
C GLN A 86 -8.24 19.69 9.13
N PHE A 87 -8.66 18.80 8.22
CA PHE A 87 -10.07 18.57 7.88
C PHE A 87 -10.46 17.08 8.03
N PRO A 88 -10.28 16.46 9.20
CA PRO A 88 -10.49 15.01 9.38
C PRO A 88 -11.95 14.57 9.11
N ASP A 89 -12.91 15.47 9.32
CA ASP A 89 -14.34 15.18 9.21
C ASP A 89 -14.85 15.18 7.75
N ILE A 90 -14.07 15.72 6.81
CA ILE A 90 -14.50 15.80 5.41
C ILE A 90 -14.72 14.41 4.82
N LYS A 91 -13.88 13.44 5.19
CA LYS A 91 -13.97 12.04 4.74
C LYS A 91 -15.20 11.32 5.29
N ASN A 92 -15.58 11.63 6.53
CA ASN A 92 -16.79 11.10 7.14
C ASN A 92 -18.03 11.64 6.42
N MET A 93 -18.05 12.94 6.12
CA MET A 93 -19.12 13.56 5.34
C MET A 93 -19.24 12.95 3.93
N GLU A 94 -18.13 12.81 3.21
CA GLU A 94 -18.12 12.15 1.89
C GLU A 94 -18.70 10.74 1.95
N SER A 95 -18.30 9.94 2.94
CA SER A 95 -18.78 8.57 3.12
C SER A 95 -20.28 8.52 3.41
N GLU A 96 -20.78 9.42 4.25
CA GLU A 96 -22.19 9.52 4.60
C GLU A 96 -23.05 9.89 3.38
N TYR A 97 -22.66 10.93 2.63
CA TYR A 97 -23.40 11.33 1.44
C TYR A 97 -23.33 10.28 0.33
N PHE A 98 -22.18 9.62 0.17
CA PHE A 98 -22.04 8.52 -0.79
C PHE A 98 -23.05 7.39 -0.52
N ILE A 99 -23.21 6.99 0.75
CA ILE A 99 -24.23 6.00 1.14
C ILE A 99 -25.62 6.52 0.79
N LYS A 100 -25.96 7.76 1.19
CA LYS A 100 -27.29 8.33 0.95
C LYS A 100 -27.65 8.47 -0.52
N PHE A 101 -26.67 8.76 -1.39
CA PHE A 101 -26.88 8.81 -2.84
C PHE A 101 -27.16 7.42 -3.41
N ILE A 102 -26.47 6.38 -2.92
CA ILE A 102 -26.69 4.99 -3.38
C ILE A 102 -28.03 4.44 -2.87
N THR A 103 -28.40 4.74 -1.63
CA THR A 103 -29.67 4.28 -1.05
C THR A 103 -30.88 5.07 -1.57
N GLY A 104 -30.65 6.25 -2.15
CA GLY A 104 -31.71 7.16 -2.58
C GLY A 104 -32.34 7.94 -1.41
N ASP A 105 -31.66 8.01 -0.26
CA ASP A 105 -32.12 8.79 0.91
C ASP A 105 -32.07 10.30 0.64
N VAL A 106 -31.22 10.73 -0.30
CA VAL A 106 -31.29 12.07 -0.92
C VAL A 106 -31.42 11.94 -2.42
N ASP A 107 -32.23 12.83 -2.99
CA ASP A 107 -32.28 13.06 -4.42
C ASP A 107 -30.87 13.38 -4.94
N LEU A 108 -30.45 12.71 -6.01
CA LEU A 108 -29.09 12.83 -6.51
C LEU A 108 -28.82 14.22 -7.07
N ASP A 109 -29.75 14.76 -7.85
CA ASP A 109 -29.54 16.02 -8.56
C ASP A 109 -29.44 17.20 -7.58
N SER A 110 -30.42 17.37 -6.70
CA SER A 110 -30.43 18.44 -5.71
C SER A 110 -29.54 18.17 -4.50
N GLY A 111 -29.44 16.92 -4.06
CA GLY A 111 -28.62 16.52 -2.91
C GLY A 111 -27.13 16.61 -3.19
N PHE A 112 -26.70 16.45 -4.44
CA PHE A 112 -25.29 16.60 -4.81
C PHE A 112 -24.83 18.06 -4.73
N ASP A 113 -25.63 19.00 -5.22
CA ASP A 113 -25.31 20.44 -5.12
C ASP A 113 -25.17 20.89 -3.64
N ASP A 114 -26.09 20.44 -2.79
CA ASP A 114 -26.06 20.66 -1.34
C ASP A 114 -24.81 20.03 -0.69
N PHE A 115 -24.47 18.81 -1.09
CA PHE A 115 -23.25 18.14 -0.66
C PHE A 115 -22.01 18.94 -1.05
N ILE A 116 -21.88 19.38 -2.31
CA ILE A 116 -20.75 20.19 -2.78
C ILE A 116 -20.64 21.48 -1.96
N GLY A 117 -21.76 22.14 -1.65
CA GLY A 117 -21.77 23.33 -0.81
C GLY A 117 -21.24 23.06 0.61
N LYS A 118 -21.64 21.95 1.23
CA LYS A 118 -21.16 21.54 2.56
C LYS A 118 -19.70 21.10 2.53
N TRP A 119 -19.32 20.34 1.52
CA TRP A 119 -17.96 19.83 1.31
C TRP A 119 -16.95 20.96 1.15
N LYS A 120 -17.26 21.97 0.32
CA LYS A 120 -16.40 23.16 0.15
C LYS A 120 -16.14 23.86 1.49
N LYS A 121 -17.20 24.07 2.28
CA LYS A 121 -17.12 24.71 3.60
C LYS A 121 -16.35 23.86 4.63
N ALA A 122 -16.39 22.55 4.50
CA ALA A 122 -15.70 21.62 5.39
C ALA A 122 -14.19 21.50 5.10
N GLY A 123 -13.64 22.28 4.16
CA GLY A 123 -12.22 22.27 3.80
C GLY A 123 -11.96 21.88 2.36
N GLY A 124 -12.98 21.44 1.62
CA GLY A 124 -12.83 20.99 0.22
C GLY A 124 -12.28 22.07 -0.70
N GLU A 125 -12.59 23.34 -0.46
CA GLU A 125 -12.03 24.46 -1.23
C GLU A 125 -10.51 24.61 -1.02
N VAL A 126 -10.06 24.53 0.23
CA VAL A 126 -8.64 24.60 0.59
C VAL A 126 -7.87 23.42 -0.01
N LEU A 127 -8.42 22.21 0.13
CA LEU A 127 -7.82 20.99 -0.40
C LEU A 127 -7.74 21.02 -1.93
N THR A 128 -8.80 21.44 -2.61
CA THR A 128 -8.83 21.57 -4.08
C THR A 128 -7.73 22.52 -4.55
N LYS A 129 -7.57 23.66 -3.88
CA LYS A 129 -6.53 24.64 -4.22
C LYS A 129 -5.13 24.04 -4.05
N GLU A 130 -4.84 23.43 -2.90
CA GLU A 130 -3.54 22.82 -2.62
C GLU A 130 -3.21 21.70 -3.63
N VAL A 131 -4.18 20.85 -3.97
CA VAL A 131 -4.01 19.79 -4.97
C VAL A 131 -3.67 20.36 -6.34
N ASN A 132 -4.34 21.43 -6.77
CA ASN A 132 -4.05 22.09 -8.05
C ASN A 132 -2.65 22.70 -8.08
N GLU A 133 -2.19 23.28 -6.97
CA GLU A 133 -0.84 23.84 -6.85
C GLU A 133 0.25 22.75 -6.92
N ILE A 134 0.04 21.63 -6.22
CA ILE A 134 0.92 20.45 -6.28
C ILE A 134 0.96 19.91 -7.72
N TYR A 135 -0.20 19.77 -8.35
CA TYR A 135 -0.31 19.25 -9.70
C TYR A 135 0.41 20.15 -10.72
N ALA A 136 0.23 21.48 -10.64
CA ALA A 136 0.93 22.43 -11.50
C ALA A 136 2.46 22.40 -11.32
N THR A 137 2.93 22.12 -10.12
CA THR A 137 4.37 22.00 -9.82
C THR A 137 4.99 20.73 -10.43
N ASN A 138 4.23 19.63 -10.45
CA ASN A 138 4.70 18.32 -10.90
C ASN A 138 4.51 18.05 -12.40
N GLN A 139 3.93 18.98 -13.16
CA GLN A 139 3.82 18.90 -14.63
C GLN A 139 5.07 19.39 -15.41
N LYS A 140 6.20 19.58 -14.72
CA LYS A 140 7.49 19.97 -15.31
C LYS A 140 8.44 18.79 -15.36
#